data_AF-A0A6A4HLW4-F1
#
_entry.id   AF-A0A6A4HLW4-F1
#
_cell.length_a   1.000
_cell.length_b   1.000
_cell.length_c   1.000
_cell.angle_alpha   90.00
_cell.angle_beta   90.00
_cell.angle_gamma   90.00
#
_symmetry.space_group_name_H-M   'P 1'
#
loop_
_entity.id
_entity.type
_entity.pdbx_description
1 polymer ?
#
loop_
_entity_poly.entity_id
_entity_poly.type
_entity_poly.pdbx_seq_one_letter_code
_entity_poly.pdbx_strand_id
1 'polypeptide(L)'
;MDIEGLTPGPLPSPQDVHTRFRAADHESAYAHVYNAQLGVLTDEARVIQLGVLGYLILVAPDEFVRAEIVLTIISCKNYQALFELGKAFIDFFIRPFKRYNECSIPDLSSDSSRASFNTRQEEIKAQIYQAPQSLQQAKDQALYRDGYRCVVTKAFDFDYSVHAYDKHYADNTELMKSCAIVTHCVQIAPAYTHVEFSINDYSARLVLAVFARFGYNVDKLDGAKVYSLYNVFTLAIALRDYFDALLLWFEATETPNRYQVKHLAEYDYMASRIPAFMTFTTSDPLIPLPDPKLLALHATCAKVANLSGAGRYVDRVQKDSQRLQVLAEDGGSSDVLLHALYRSHSVNGAA
;
A
#
# COMPACT_ATOMS: atom_id res chain seq x y z
N MET A 1 8.04 -18.58 5.49
CA MET A 1 7.80 -17.22 4.95
C MET A 1 9.11 -16.47 4.98
N ASP A 2 9.74 -16.34 3.82
CA ASP A 2 10.99 -15.64 3.60
C ASP A 2 10.71 -14.41 2.74
N ILE A 3 11.17 -13.23 3.15
CA ILE A 3 11.02 -11.98 2.40
C ILE A 3 12.43 -11.47 2.11
N GLU A 4 12.90 -11.70 0.89
CA GLU A 4 14.25 -11.37 0.45
C GLU A 4 15.38 -12.02 1.29
N GLY A 5 15.22 -13.26 1.76
CA GLY A 5 16.20 -13.88 2.64
C GLY A 5 16.09 -13.42 4.11
N LEU A 6 15.04 -12.66 4.46
CA LEU A 6 14.77 -12.23 5.84
C LEU A 6 13.56 -13.00 6.39
N THR A 7 13.70 -13.44 7.64
CA THR A 7 12.64 -14.13 8.39
C THR A 7 11.88 -13.16 9.29
N PRO A 8 10.54 -13.23 9.34
CA PRO A 8 9.77 -12.44 10.30
C PRO A 8 10.16 -12.69 11.76
N GLY A 9 10.28 -11.61 12.55
CA GLY A 9 10.65 -11.67 13.96
C GLY A 9 11.56 -10.53 14.40
N PRO A 10 12.26 -10.69 15.54
CA PRO A 10 13.32 -9.77 15.97
C PRO A 10 14.34 -9.52 14.86
N LEU A 11 14.97 -8.35 14.90
CA LEU A 11 15.94 -7.94 13.91
C LEU A 11 17.11 -8.95 13.85
N PRO A 12 17.56 -9.35 12.64
CA PRO A 12 18.78 -10.14 12.50
C PRO A 12 20.00 -9.36 13.00
N SER A 13 21.09 -10.07 13.31
CA SER A 13 22.30 -9.38 13.76
C SER A 13 22.86 -8.50 12.62
N PRO A 14 23.49 -7.34 12.91
CA PRO A 14 24.10 -6.51 11.87
C PRO A 14 25.10 -7.26 10.99
N GLN A 15 25.76 -8.28 11.53
CA GLN A 15 26.70 -9.14 10.78
C GLN A 15 25.99 -9.96 9.69
N ASP A 16 24.80 -10.49 9.99
CA ASP A 16 24.03 -11.33 9.06
C ASP A 16 23.46 -10.52 7.88
N VAL A 17 23.28 -9.22 8.06
CA VAL A 17 22.69 -8.32 7.06
C VAL A 17 23.65 -7.25 6.54
N HIS A 18 24.95 -7.34 6.86
CA HIS A 18 25.95 -6.32 6.51
C HIS A 18 25.96 -5.97 5.01
N THR A 19 25.75 -6.96 4.15
CA THR A 19 25.73 -6.79 2.68
C THR A 19 24.57 -5.93 2.17
N ARG A 20 23.56 -5.65 3.00
CA ARG A 20 22.41 -4.78 2.68
C ARG A 20 22.71 -3.31 2.94
N PHE A 21 23.74 -2.99 3.73
CA PHE A 21 24.15 -1.62 3.97
C PHE A 21 25.00 -1.09 2.81
N ARG A 22 24.77 0.17 2.47
CA ARG A 22 25.45 0.88 1.36
C ARG A 22 26.33 2.01 1.88
N ALA A 23 26.14 2.41 3.13
CA ALA A 23 26.91 3.43 3.83
C ALA A 23 27.05 3.06 5.32
N ALA A 24 28.08 3.62 5.97
CA ALA A 24 28.44 3.25 7.35
C ALA A 24 27.42 3.77 8.39
N ASP A 25 26.74 4.86 8.09
CA ASP A 25 25.63 5.40 8.88
C ASP A 25 24.40 4.49 8.86
N HIS A 26 24.15 3.76 7.76
CA HIS A 26 23.08 2.77 7.67
C HIS A 26 23.31 1.62 8.66
N GLU A 27 24.52 1.07 8.67
CA GLU A 27 24.90 0.00 9.60
C GLU A 27 24.89 0.50 11.05
N SER A 28 25.38 1.72 11.29
CA SER A 28 25.41 2.33 12.63
C SER A 28 24.01 2.58 13.18
N ALA A 29 23.10 3.14 12.37
CA ALA A 29 21.71 3.36 12.75
C ALA A 29 20.97 2.03 12.98
N TYR A 30 21.19 1.04 12.11
CA TYR A 30 20.63 -0.29 12.28
C TYR A 30 21.12 -0.96 13.56
N ALA A 31 22.44 -0.94 13.82
CA ALA A 31 23.03 -1.49 15.03
C ALA A 31 22.50 -0.79 16.30
N HIS A 32 22.26 0.52 16.25
CA HIS A 32 21.65 1.26 17.35
C HIS A 32 20.23 0.74 17.67
N VAL A 33 19.39 0.57 16.64
CA VAL A 33 18.03 0.02 16.79
C VAL A 33 18.06 -1.45 17.25
N TYR A 34 18.96 -2.26 16.68
CA TYR A 34 19.15 -3.65 17.06
C TYR A 34 19.52 -3.80 18.54
N ASN A 35 20.50 -3.03 19.03
CA ASN A 35 20.92 -3.05 20.43
C ASN A 35 19.81 -2.59 21.38
N ALA A 36 19.02 -1.59 20.97
CA ALA A 36 17.85 -1.17 21.73
C ALA A 36 16.81 -2.31 21.83
N GLN A 37 16.61 -3.09 20.76
CA GLN A 37 15.64 -4.18 20.72
C GLN A 37 16.05 -5.36 21.62
N LEU A 38 17.35 -5.67 21.70
CA LEU A 38 17.86 -6.68 22.63
C LEU A 38 17.53 -6.37 24.09
N GLY A 39 17.44 -5.09 24.46
CA GLY A 39 17.08 -4.66 25.81
C GLY A 39 15.60 -4.79 26.17
N VAL A 40 14.73 -5.12 25.22
CA VAL A 40 13.26 -5.12 25.41
C VAL A 40 12.57 -6.36 24.85
N LEU A 41 13.29 -7.48 24.67
CA LEU A 41 12.76 -8.70 24.04
C LEU A 41 11.51 -9.29 24.73
N THR A 42 11.25 -8.94 25.99
CA THR A 42 10.05 -9.37 26.73
C THR A 42 8.83 -8.49 26.50
N ASP A 43 9.00 -7.31 25.88
CA ASP A 43 7.93 -6.37 25.55
C ASP A 43 7.63 -6.45 24.04
N GLU A 44 6.58 -7.20 23.69
CA GLU A 44 6.18 -7.44 22.31
C GLU A 44 5.98 -6.13 21.52
N ALA A 45 5.32 -5.13 22.11
CA ALA A 45 5.03 -3.88 21.42
C ALA A 45 6.31 -3.11 21.09
N ARG A 46 7.25 -3.03 22.04
CA ARG A 46 8.54 -2.37 21.83
C ARG A 46 9.44 -3.11 20.84
N VAL A 47 9.43 -4.44 20.86
CA VAL A 47 10.12 -5.26 19.86
C VAL A 47 9.60 -4.92 18.46
N ILE A 48 8.28 -4.87 18.29
CA ILE A 48 7.66 -4.55 17.00
C ILE A 48 7.98 -3.11 16.56
N GLN A 49 7.88 -2.13 17.45
CA GLN A 49 8.20 -0.71 17.17
C GLN A 49 9.63 -0.55 16.65
N LEU A 50 10.63 -1.14 17.32
CA LEU A 50 12.01 -1.11 16.84
C LEU A 50 12.23 -1.97 15.60
N GLY A 51 11.51 -3.08 15.49
CA GLY A 51 11.52 -3.94 14.30
C GLY A 51 11.12 -3.18 13.05
N VAL A 52 10.06 -2.36 13.12
CA VAL A 52 9.63 -1.50 12.02
C VAL A 52 10.76 -0.59 11.55
N LEU A 53 11.47 0.07 12.47
CA LEU A 53 12.59 0.96 12.13
C LEU A 53 13.76 0.20 11.48
N GLY A 54 14.15 -0.94 12.04
CA GLY A 54 15.26 -1.73 11.51
C GLY A 54 14.95 -2.32 10.13
N TYR A 55 13.75 -2.88 9.94
CA TYR A 55 13.34 -3.42 8.64
C TYR A 55 13.16 -2.32 7.59
N LEU A 56 12.70 -1.12 7.97
CA LEU A 56 12.64 0.05 7.08
C LEU A 56 14.01 0.36 6.46
N ILE A 57 15.11 0.24 7.22
CA ILE A 57 16.47 0.39 6.66
C ILE A 57 16.78 -0.73 5.67
N LEU A 58 16.47 -1.98 6.02
CA LEU A 58 16.86 -3.18 5.25
C LEU A 58 16.12 -3.32 3.92
N VAL A 59 14.85 -2.92 3.86
CA VAL A 59 13.97 -3.10 2.69
C VAL A 59 13.51 -1.80 2.04
N ALA A 60 14.15 -0.67 2.37
CA ALA A 60 13.88 0.62 1.73
C ALA A 60 13.86 0.49 0.20
N PRO A 61 12.93 1.17 -0.50
CA PRO A 61 12.72 0.99 -1.93
C PRO A 61 13.88 1.52 -2.77
N ASP A 62 14.59 2.53 -2.27
CA ASP A 62 15.79 3.08 -2.87
C ASP A 62 16.69 3.71 -1.79
N GLU A 63 17.87 4.16 -2.22
CA GLU A 63 18.90 4.70 -1.34
C GLU A 63 18.51 6.07 -0.75
N PHE A 64 17.75 6.89 -1.48
CA PHE A 64 17.28 8.18 -0.99
C PHE A 64 16.34 7.98 0.21
N VAL A 65 15.36 7.10 0.07
CA VAL A 65 14.42 6.78 1.15
C VAL A 65 15.15 6.16 2.35
N ARG A 66 16.13 5.28 2.10
CA ARG A 66 16.94 4.69 3.17
C ARG A 66 17.69 5.76 3.97
N ALA A 67 18.34 6.70 3.29
CA ALA A 67 19.06 7.79 3.94
C ALA A 67 18.11 8.65 4.79
N GLU A 68 16.93 8.99 4.28
CA GLU A 68 15.92 9.75 5.02
C GLU A 68 15.44 9.02 6.30
N ILE A 69 15.24 7.70 6.23
CA ILE A 69 14.91 6.86 7.39
C ILE A 69 16.06 6.87 8.41
N VAL A 70 17.29 6.68 7.95
CA VAL A 70 18.50 6.66 8.78
C VAL A 70 18.70 8.00 9.49
N LEU A 71 18.56 9.12 8.78
CA LEU A 71 18.60 10.47 9.36
C LEU A 71 17.52 10.66 10.44
N THR A 72 16.31 10.17 10.19
CA THR A 72 15.20 10.27 11.14
C THR A 72 15.51 9.46 12.42
N ILE A 73 16.07 8.26 12.28
CA ILE A 73 16.48 7.40 13.41
C ILE A 73 17.62 8.05 14.21
N ILE A 74 18.65 8.57 13.54
CA ILE A 74 19.80 9.21 14.20
C ILE A 74 19.38 10.48 14.96
N SER A 75 18.30 11.15 14.53
CA SER A 75 17.77 12.33 15.23
C SER A 75 17.13 12.02 16.60
N CYS A 76 16.83 10.75 16.89
CA CYS A 76 16.27 10.30 18.16
C CYS A 76 17.33 10.37 19.28
N LYS A 77 17.06 11.17 20.32
CA LYS A 77 18.02 11.43 21.40
C LYS A 77 18.18 10.27 22.39
N ASN A 78 17.22 9.35 22.43
CA ASN A 78 17.18 8.24 23.39
C ASN A 78 16.26 7.12 22.87
N TYR A 79 16.26 5.98 23.58
CA TYR A 79 15.43 4.83 23.22
C TYR A 79 13.93 5.11 23.30
N GLN A 80 13.47 5.99 24.21
CA GLN A 80 12.06 6.39 24.23
C GLN A 80 11.65 7.04 22.91
N ALA A 81 12.47 7.93 22.37
CA ALA A 81 12.22 8.56 21.07
C ALA A 81 12.22 7.55 19.91
N LEU A 82 13.00 6.46 20.00
CA LEU A 82 12.95 5.38 19.02
C LEU A 82 11.64 4.58 19.11
N PHE A 83 11.16 4.28 20.32
CA PHE A 83 9.87 3.59 20.50
C PHE A 83 8.72 4.42 19.94
N GLU A 84 8.68 5.71 20.25
CA GLU A 84 7.67 6.63 19.72
C GLU A 84 7.76 6.77 18.21
N LEU A 85 8.97 6.84 17.64
CA LEU A 85 9.16 6.88 16.19
C LEU A 85 8.63 5.58 15.54
N GLY A 86 8.96 4.42 16.11
CA GLY A 86 8.47 3.12 15.66
C GLY A 86 6.94 3.04 15.74
N LYS A 87 6.33 3.49 16.85
CA LYS A 87 4.88 3.59 17.01
C LYS A 87 4.27 4.48 15.93
N ALA A 88 4.90 5.62 15.64
CA ALA A 88 4.40 6.54 14.63
C ALA A 88 4.45 5.95 13.20
N PHE A 89 5.49 5.20 12.82
CA PHE A 89 5.47 4.46 11.56
C PHE A 89 4.38 3.37 11.55
N ILE A 90 4.10 2.72 12.68
CA ILE A 90 2.97 1.79 12.75
C ILE A 90 1.64 2.52 12.49
N ASP A 91 1.42 3.65 13.15
CA ASP A 91 0.15 4.40 13.10
C ASP A 91 -0.07 5.15 11.78
N PHE A 92 0.99 5.73 11.20
CA PHE A 92 0.89 6.64 10.05
C PHE A 92 1.51 6.10 8.76
N PHE A 93 2.18 4.94 8.79
CA PHE A 93 2.65 4.25 7.59
C PHE A 93 2.02 2.87 7.41
N ILE A 94 1.97 2.02 8.44
CA ILE A 94 1.46 0.65 8.27
C ILE A 94 -0.06 0.61 8.34
N ARG A 95 -0.64 1.13 9.42
CA ARG A 95 -2.10 1.11 9.64
C ARG A 95 -2.89 1.71 8.48
N PRO A 96 -2.52 2.85 7.86
CA PRO A 96 -3.32 3.45 6.80
C PRO A 96 -3.44 2.56 5.55
N PHE A 97 -2.43 1.73 5.26
CA PHE A 97 -2.49 0.79 4.15
C PHE A 97 -3.30 -0.47 4.47
N LYS A 98 -3.59 -0.73 5.75
CA LYS A 98 -4.47 -1.81 6.16
C LYS A 98 -5.92 -1.37 6.10
N ARG A 99 -6.66 -1.85 5.12
CA ARG A 99 -8.11 -1.63 5.05
C ARG A 99 -8.84 -2.77 5.73
N TYR A 100 -9.62 -2.41 6.75
CA TYR A 100 -10.44 -3.37 7.46
C TYR A 100 -11.79 -3.44 6.78
N ASN A 101 -12.06 -4.57 6.13
CA ASN A 101 -13.32 -4.97 5.50
C ASN A 101 -14.48 -3.97 5.63
N GLU A 102 -14.42 -2.87 4.89
CA GLU A 102 -15.61 -2.37 4.23
C GLU A 102 -15.91 -3.41 3.16
N CYS A 103 -16.58 -4.47 3.60
CA CYS A 103 -17.24 -5.41 2.75
C CYS A 103 -18.38 -4.63 2.08
N SER A 104 -18.02 -3.76 1.14
CA SER A 104 -18.97 -3.22 0.18
C SER A 104 -19.36 -4.42 -0.67
N ILE A 105 -20.39 -5.14 -0.23
CA ILE A 105 -21.24 -5.91 -1.13
C ILE A 105 -21.51 -4.93 -2.27
N PRO A 106 -21.14 -5.25 -3.53
CA PRO A 106 -21.49 -4.40 -4.64
C PRO A 106 -22.99 -4.16 -4.52
N ASP A 107 -23.40 -2.90 -4.49
CA ASP A 107 -24.81 -2.58 -4.58
C ASP A 107 -25.24 -3.13 -5.94
N LEU A 108 -25.88 -4.31 -5.92
CA LEU A 108 -26.55 -4.91 -7.06
C LEU A 108 -27.82 -4.09 -7.31
N SER A 109 -27.68 -2.77 -7.46
CA SER A 109 -28.75 -1.95 -8.00
C SER A 109 -28.86 -2.36 -9.46
N SER A 110 -29.81 -3.26 -9.72
CA SER A 110 -30.39 -3.45 -11.04
C SER A 110 -31.23 -2.22 -11.35
N ASP A 111 -30.58 -1.05 -11.50
CA ASP A 111 -31.26 0.13 -11.97
C ASP A 111 -31.62 -0.06 -13.44
N SER A 112 -32.93 -0.25 -13.65
CA SER A 112 -33.59 -0.49 -14.92
C SER A 112 -33.60 0.72 -15.87
N SER A 113 -32.71 1.69 -15.65
CA SER A 113 -32.56 2.92 -16.43
C SER A 113 -31.14 3.13 -16.98
N ARG A 114 -30.25 2.13 -16.86
CA ARG A 114 -28.87 2.22 -17.35
C ARG A 114 -28.83 2.49 -18.87
N ALA A 115 -28.11 3.55 -19.25
CA ALA A 115 -27.74 3.82 -20.64
C ALA A 115 -27.08 2.57 -21.26
N SER A 116 -27.16 2.44 -22.59
CA SER A 116 -26.57 1.29 -23.28
C SER A 116 -25.09 1.17 -22.92
N PHE A 117 -24.57 -0.07 -22.90
CA PHE A 117 -23.17 -0.33 -22.54
C PHE A 117 -22.19 0.56 -23.33
N ASN A 118 -22.41 0.71 -24.65
CA ASN A 118 -21.61 1.58 -25.51
C ASN A 118 -21.67 3.05 -25.08
N THR A 119 -22.86 3.55 -24.73
CA THR A 119 -23.03 4.91 -24.21
C THR A 119 -22.21 5.12 -22.94
N ARG A 120 -22.21 4.15 -22.01
CA ARG A 120 -21.39 4.22 -20.80
C ARG A 120 -19.89 4.19 -21.11
N GLN A 121 -19.45 3.40 -22.09
CA GLN A 121 -18.03 3.41 -22.51
C GLN A 121 -17.63 4.76 -23.12
N GLU A 122 -18.49 5.37 -23.93
CA GLU A 122 -18.26 6.69 -24.51
C GLU A 122 -18.21 7.78 -23.44
N GLU A 123 -19.09 7.72 -22.45
CA GLU A 123 -19.09 8.61 -21.28
C GLU A 123 -17.79 8.48 -20.46
N ILE A 124 -17.35 7.24 -20.17
CA ILE A 124 -16.09 6.98 -19.49
C ILE A 124 -14.93 7.54 -20.31
N LYS A 125 -14.90 7.25 -21.62
CA LYS A 125 -13.85 7.73 -22.52
C LYS A 125 -13.79 9.26 -22.58
N ALA A 126 -14.94 9.95 -22.56
CA ALA A 126 -14.99 11.41 -22.55
C ALA A 126 -14.43 12.02 -21.25
N GLN A 127 -14.44 11.26 -20.15
CA GLN A 127 -14.00 11.72 -18.83
C GLN A 127 -12.67 11.10 -18.37
N ILE A 128 -12.04 10.24 -19.17
CA ILE A 128 -10.89 9.41 -18.77
C ILE A 128 -9.65 10.21 -18.35
N TYR A 129 -9.53 11.45 -18.79
CA TYR A 129 -8.43 12.36 -18.44
C TYR A 129 -8.76 13.28 -17.25
N GLN A 130 -9.98 13.20 -16.70
CA GLN A 130 -10.40 13.94 -15.52
C GLN A 130 -10.23 13.07 -14.27
N ALA A 131 -9.79 13.65 -13.16
CA ALA A 131 -9.70 12.93 -11.89
C ALA A 131 -11.10 12.45 -11.46
N PRO A 132 -11.29 11.15 -11.16
CA PRO A 132 -12.55 10.64 -10.66
C PRO A 132 -12.97 11.35 -9.37
N GLN A 133 -14.27 11.59 -9.23
CA GLN A 133 -14.84 12.23 -8.04
C GLN A 133 -15.35 11.20 -7.02
N SER A 134 -15.38 9.92 -7.37
CA SER A 134 -15.79 8.83 -6.49
C SER A 134 -15.02 7.54 -6.78
N LEU A 135 -15.01 6.63 -5.80
CA LEU A 135 -14.40 5.31 -5.97
C LEU A 135 -15.06 4.50 -7.10
N GLN A 136 -16.37 4.67 -7.32
CA GLN A 136 -17.07 4.01 -8.42
C GLN A 136 -16.64 4.56 -9.79
N GLN A 137 -16.49 5.88 -9.92
CA GLN A 137 -15.94 6.47 -11.15
C GLN A 137 -14.49 6.02 -11.39
N ALA A 138 -13.70 5.91 -10.32
CA ALA A 138 -12.34 5.40 -10.39
C ALA A 138 -12.30 3.94 -10.86
N LYS A 139 -13.22 3.10 -10.36
CA LYS A 139 -13.40 1.71 -10.82
C LYS A 139 -13.70 1.67 -12.31
N ASP A 140 -14.68 2.45 -12.77
CA ASP A 140 -15.13 2.47 -14.16
C ASP A 140 -14.00 2.90 -15.11
N GLN A 141 -13.28 3.97 -14.77
CA GLN A 141 -12.13 4.43 -15.54
C GLN A 141 -10.97 3.43 -15.51
N ALA A 142 -10.68 2.81 -14.36
CA ALA A 142 -9.61 1.81 -14.25
C ALA A 142 -9.92 0.55 -15.07
N LEU A 143 -11.18 0.08 -15.03
CA LEU A 143 -11.63 -1.01 -15.89
C LEU A 143 -11.48 -0.67 -17.36
N TYR A 144 -11.84 0.55 -17.79
CA TYR A 144 -11.63 0.98 -19.16
C TYR A 144 -10.15 0.93 -19.56
N ARG A 145 -9.26 1.50 -18.74
CA ARG A 145 -7.80 1.47 -18.95
C ARG A 145 -7.26 0.03 -19.06
N ASP A 146 -7.71 -0.85 -18.17
CA ASP A 146 -7.17 -2.19 -18.00
C ASP A 146 -7.87 -3.23 -18.92
N GLY A 147 -8.67 -2.77 -19.89
CA GLY A 147 -9.37 -3.63 -20.84
C GLY A 147 -10.42 -4.54 -20.20
N TYR A 148 -11.09 -4.02 -19.16
CA TYR A 148 -12.14 -4.64 -18.36
C TYR A 148 -11.74 -5.95 -17.70
N ARG A 149 -10.48 -6.05 -17.27
CA ARG A 149 -9.93 -7.22 -16.61
C ARG A 149 -9.34 -6.87 -15.25
N CYS A 150 -9.29 -7.86 -14.36
CA CYS A 150 -8.42 -7.79 -13.19
C CYS A 150 -6.96 -7.68 -13.66
N VAL A 151 -6.21 -6.73 -13.12
CA VAL A 151 -4.83 -6.46 -13.57
C VAL A 151 -3.87 -7.63 -13.32
N VAL A 152 -4.15 -8.46 -12.32
CA VAL A 152 -3.33 -9.63 -11.93
C VAL A 152 -3.76 -10.89 -12.68
N THR A 153 -5.02 -11.32 -12.53
CA THR A 153 -5.48 -12.61 -13.08
C THR A 153 -5.82 -12.54 -14.57
N LYS A 154 -5.98 -11.32 -15.11
CA LYS A 154 -6.48 -11.05 -16.47
C LYS A 154 -7.89 -11.60 -16.74
N ALA A 155 -8.60 -12.09 -15.73
CA ALA A 155 -10.01 -12.46 -15.82
C ALA A 155 -10.87 -11.22 -16.07
N PHE A 156 -11.91 -11.36 -16.89
CA PHE A 156 -12.83 -10.25 -17.18
C PHE A 156 -13.66 -9.89 -15.96
N ASP A 157 -13.96 -8.61 -15.83
CA ASP A 157 -14.94 -8.14 -14.85
C ASP A 157 -16.33 -8.72 -15.14
N PHE A 158 -17.03 -9.10 -14.07
CA PHE A 158 -18.33 -9.75 -14.16
C PHE A 158 -19.38 -8.87 -14.83
N ASP A 159 -19.50 -7.61 -14.42
CA ASP A 159 -20.50 -6.70 -14.97
C ASP A 159 -20.22 -6.44 -16.46
N TYR A 160 -18.94 -6.27 -16.82
CA TYR A 160 -18.54 -6.19 -18.22
C TYR A 160 -18.94 -7.44 -19.01
N SER A 161 -18.65 -8.62 -18.48
CA SER A 161 -18.89 -9.89 -19.17
C SER A 161 -20.38 -10.13 -19.43
N VAL A 162 -21.24 -9.77 -18.47
CA VAL A 162 -22.70 -9.91 -18.61
C VAL A 162 -23.26 -8.92 -19.63
N HIS A 163 -22.84 -7.66 -19.59
CA HIS A 163 -23.43 -6.61 -20.41
C HIS A 163 -22.81 -6.47 -21.81
N ALA A 164 -21.55 -6.85 -22.01
CA ALA A 164 -20.91 -6.88 -23.33
C ALA A 164 -21.44 -8.03 -24.21
N TYR A 165 -21.97 -9.09 -23.59
CA TYR A 165 -22.56 -10.22 -24.31
C TYR A 165 -23.88 -9.86 -25.00
N ASP A 166 -24.54 -8.78 -24.57
CA ASP A 166 -25.92 -8.46 -24.95
C ASP A 166 -26.05 -7.79 -26.34
N LYS A 167 -24.95 -7.47 -27.04
CA LYS A 167 -24.96 -7.11 -28.47
C LYS A 167 -23.54 -7.05 -29.08
N HIS A 168 -23.35 -7.78 -30.18
CA HIS A 168 -22.27 -7.68 -31.18
C HIS A 168 -20.91 -8.40 -31.01
N TYR A 169 -20.65 -9.19 -29.96
CA TYR A 169 -19.36 -9.91 -29.82
C TYR A 169 -19.48 -11.44 -29.77
N ALA A 170 -20.41 -12.03 -30.53
CA ALA A 170 -20.51 -13.50 -30.71
C ALA A 170 -19.25 -14.14 -31.33
N ASP A 171 -18.33 -13.34 -31.89
CA ASP A 171 -17.05 -13.79 -32.45
C ASP A 171 -15.86 -13.65 -31.48
N ASN A 172 -16.06 -13.10 -30.28
CA ASN A 172 -14.98 -12.94 -29.30
C ASN A 172 -14.76 -14.25 -28.53
N THR A 173 -14.14 -15.21 -29.22
CA THR A 173 -13.77 -16.53 -28.68
C THR A 173 -12.93 -16.46 -27.41
N GLU A 174 -12.25 -15.34 -27.14
CA GLU A 174 -11.52 -15.09 -25.90
C GLU A 174 -12.47 -14.91 -24.71
N LEU A 175 -13.57 -14.14 -24.86
CA LEU A 175 -14.55 -13.92 -23.80
C LEU A 175 -15.29 -15.21 -23.43
N MET A 176 -15.67 -16.00 -24.44
CA MET A 176 -16.37 -17.28 -24.25
C MET A 176 -15.54 -18.35 -23.52
N LYS A 177 -14.21 -18.24 -23.56
CA LYS A 177 -13.27 -19.16 -22.88
C LYS A 177 -12.77 -18.62 -21.54
N SER A 178 -13.07 -17.37 -21.22
CA SER A 178 -12.52 -16.67 -20.06
C SER A 178 -13.45 -16.75 -18.86
N CYS A 179 -12.87 -16.90 -17.67
CA CYS A 179 -13.61 -16.80 -16.42
C CYS A 179 -13.95 -15.33 -16.14
N ALA A 180 -15.22 -15.03 -15.88
CA ALA A 180 -15.65 -13.74 -15.37
C ALA A 180 -15.54 -13.71 -13.85
N ILE A 181 -15.09 -12.60 -13.27
CA ILE A 181 -14.93 -12.42 -11.83
C ILE A 181 -15.38 -11.03 -11.39
N VAL A 182 -15.92 -10.92 -10.18
CA VAL A 182 -16.20 -9.60 -9.61
C VAL A 182 -14.87 -8.92 -9.28
N THR A 183 -14.68 -7.71 -9.82
CA THR A 183 -13.51 -6.89 -9.50
C THR A 183 -13.87 -5.70 -8.62
N HIS A 184 -12.93 -5.29 -7.78
CA HIS A 184 -13.01 -4.09 -6.95
C HIS A 184 -11.87 -3.13 -7.30
N CYS A 185 -12.17 -1.83 -7.25
CA CYS A 185 -11.15 -0.79 -7.34
C CYS A 185 -10.34 -0.76 -6.05
N VAL A 186 -9.03 -0.73 -6.19
CA VAL A 186 -8.05 -0.67 -5.11
C VAL A 186 -7.27 0.62 -5.26
N GLN A 187 -7.06 1.31 -4.14
CA GLN A 187 -6.18 2.47 -4.07
C GLN A 187 -4.81 2.01 -3.55
N ILE A 188 -3.74 2.45 -4.18
CA ILE A 188 -2.37 2.06 -3.80
C ILE A 188 -1.98 2.77 -2.52
N ALA A 189 -2.00 4.10 -2.54
CA ALA A 189 -1.96 4.95 -1.37
C ALA A 189 -3.40 5.20 -0.88
N PRO A 190 -3.66 5.02 0.42
CA PRO A 190 -5.00 5.15 0.98
C PRO A 190 -5.51 6.60 0.88
N ALA A 191 -6.84 6.74 0.80
CA ALA A 191 -7.48 8.04 0.96
C ALA A 191 -7.48 8.46 2.42
N TYR A 192 -6.90 9.62 2.70
CA TYR A 192 -6.70 10.15 4.05
C TYR A 192 -8.00 10.53 4.78
N THR A 193 -9.15 10.40 4.10
CA THR A 193 -10.50 10.62 4.64
C THR A 193 -11.05 9.44 5.44
N HIS A 194 -10.45 8.24 5.34
CA HIS A 194 -10.95 7.00 5.96
C HIS A 194 -10.17 6.56 7.21
N VAL A 195 -9.33 7.43 7.79
CA VAL A 195 -8.67 7.11 9.07
C VAL A 195 -9.74 7.22 10.17
N GLU A 196 -10.36 6.10 10.54
CA GLU A 196 -11.44 5.97 11.56
C GLU A 196 -11.04 6.37 13.00
N PHE A 197 -9.91 7.04 13.20
CA PHE A 197 -9.68 7.75 14.45
C PHE A 197 -10.45 9.07 14.39
N SER A 198 -11.20 9.34 15.44
CA SER A 198 -11.81 10.64 15.65
C SER A 198 -10.81 11.77 15.36
N ILE A 199 -11.20 12.65 14.43
CA ILE A 199 -10.89 14.10 14.42
C ILE A 199 -9.54 14.52 13.76
N ASN A 200 -9.69 15.34 12.70
CA ASN A 200 -8.78 16.35 12.10
C ASN A 200 -7.77 16.01 10.99
N ASP A 201 -7.64 16.99 10.08
CA ASP A 201 -6.61 17.26 9.04
C ASP A 201 -5.17 16.87 9.44
N TYR A 202 -4.88 16.79 10.73
CA TYR A 202 -3.57 16.51 11.29
C TYR A 202 -3.05 15.09 11.03
N SER A 203 -3.85 14.04 11.23
CA SER A 203 -3.42 12.66 10.96
C SER A 203 -3.16 12.44 9.47
N ALA A 204 -4.01 13.00 8.61
CA ALA A 204 -3.82 13.02 7.16
C ALA A 204 -2.47 13.66 6.78
N ARG A 205 -2.15 14.82 7.37
CA ARG A 205 -0.87 15.50 7.16
C ARG A 205 0.34 14.67 7.58
N LEU A 206 0.23 13.85 8.63
CA LEU A 206 1.34 12.98 9.06
C LEU A 206 1.57 11.82 8.08
N VAL A 207 0.51 11.20 7.58
CA VAL A 207 0.64 10.17 6.53
C VAL A 207 1.27 10.77 5.28
N LEU A 208 0.80 11.95 4.85
CA LEU A 208 1.40 12.69 3.73
C LEU A 208 2.87 13.02 4.01
N ALA A 209 3.21 13.47 5.22
CA ALA A 209 4.59 13.79 5.59
C ALA A 209 5.51 12.55 5.53
N VAL A 210 5.01 11.37 5.91
CA VAL A 210 5.74 10.11 5.69
C VAL A 210 5.94 9.88 4.19
N PHE A 211 4.90 10.01 3.36
CA PHE A 211 5.03 9.75 1.92
C PHE A 211 6.01 10.71 1.23
N ALA A 212 6.05 11.97 1.67
CA ALA A 212 7.04 12.94 1.21
C ALA A 212 8.48 12.48 1.50
N ARG A 213 8.73 11.81 2.65
CA ARG A 213 10.05 11.19 2.96
C ARG A 213 10.40 10.00 2.12
N PHE A 214 9.38 9.30 1.63
CA PHE A 214 9.56 8.28 0.64
C PHE A 214 9.74 8.86 -0.78
N GLY A 215 9.97 10.18 -0.90
CA GLY A 215 10.23 10.86 -2.18
C GLY A 215 9.00 10.95 -3.08
N TYR A 216 7.80 10.84 -2.51
CA TYR A 216 6.54 10.93 -3.24
C TYR A 216 5.99 12.35 -3.22
N ASN A 217 5.51 12.83 -4.38
CA ASN A 217 4.86 14.13 -4.48
C ASN A 217 3.41 14.03 -3.96
N VAL A 218 3.21 14.45 -2.72
CA VAL A 218 1.93 14.41 -2.01
C VAL A 218 0.83 15.25 -2.64
N ASP A 219 1.16 16.28 -3.43
CA ASP A 219 0.17 17.12 -4.14
C ASP A 219 -0.60 16.32 -5.21
N LYS A 220 -0.07 15.14 -5.59
CA LYS A 220 -0.76 14.17 -6.44
C LYS A 220 -1.83 13.37 -5.70
N LEU A 221 -1.97 13.48 -4.38
CA LEU A 221 -2.97 12.71 -3.62
C LEU A 221 -3.99 13.61 -2.93
N ASP A 222 -3.99 14.91 -3.25
CA ASP A 222 -4.90 15.89 -2.67
C ASP A 222 -6.29 15.86 -3.31
N GLY A 223 -7.33 16.01 -2.48
CA GLY A 223 -8.73 16.00 -2.88
C GLY A 223 -9.10 14.83 -3.80
N ALA A 224 -9.77 15.13 -4.91
CA ALA A 224 -10.20 14.11 -5.89
C ALA A 224 -9.02 13.36 -6.55
N LYS A 225 -7.79 13.89 -6.50
CA LYS A 225 -6.64 13.24 -7.14
C LYS A 225 -6.27 11.91 -6.49
N VAL A 226 -6.75 11.65 -5.27
CA VAL A 226 -6.60 10.36 -4.58
C VAL A 226 -7.28 9.20 -5.34
N TYR A 227 -8.23 9.50 -6.21
CA TYR A 227 -8.90 8.53 -7.08
C TYR A 227 -8.31 8.48 -8.49
N SER A 228 -7.28 9.26 -8.79
CA SER A 228 -6.67 9.28 -10.11
C SER A 228 -6.13 7.90 -10.50
N LEU A 229 -6.15 7.61 -11.81
CA LEU A 229 -5.73 6.32 -12.37
C LEU A 229 -4.31 5.89 -11.99
N TYR A 230 -3.38 6.81 -11.74
CA TYR A 230 -2.05 6.44 -11.23
C TYR A 230 -2.05 5.90 -9.79
N ASN A 231 -3.11 6.14 -9.01
CA ASN A 231 -3.27 5.63 -7.66
C ASN A 231 -4.29 4.48 -7.58
N VAL A 232 -4.87 4.03 -8.70
CA VAL A 232 -5.89 2.97 -8.68
C VAL A 232 -5.71 1.90 -9.75
N PHE A 233 -6.17 0.70 -9.42
CA PHE A 233 -6.36 -0.42 -10.36
C PHE A 233 -7.43 -1.37 -9.85
N THR A 234 -7.81 -2.37 -10.65
CA THR A 234 -8.87 -3.32 -10.30
C THR A 234 -8.32 -4.71 -9.99
N LEU A 235 -8.73 -5.26 -8.85
CA LEU A 235 -8.40 -6.62 -8.43
C LEU A 235 -9.65 -7.48 -8.28
N ALA A 236 -9.51 -8.78 -8.49
CA ALA A 236 -10.49 -9.75 -8.01
C ALA A 236 -10.64 -9.62 -6.48
N ILE A 237 -11.84 -9.88 -5.94
CA ILE A 237 -12.16 -9.67 -4.51
C ILE A 237 -11.08 -10.27 -3.59
N ALA A 238 -10.75 -11.55 -3.75
CA ALA A 238 -9.75 -12.21 -2.90
C ALA A 238 -8.35 -11.57 -2.99
N LEU A 239 -7.96 -11.07 -4.18
CA LEU A 239 -6.67 -10.39 -4.33
C LEU A 239 -6.68 -9.00 -3.71
N ARG A 240 -7.82 -8.30 -3.74
CA ARG A 240 -8.00 -7.06 -2.98
C ARG A 240 -7.82 -7.35 -1.49
N ASP A 241 -8.43 -8.41 -0.96
CA ASP A 241 -8.30 -8.75 0.46
C ASP A 241 -6.83 -8.98 0.86
N TYR A 242 -6.04 -9.64 0.02
CA TYR A 242 -4.59 -9.77 0.28
C TYR A 242 -3.84 -8.45 0.16
N PHE A 243 -4.18 -7.62 -0.83
CA PHE A 243 -3.52 -6.34 -1.01
C PHE A 243 -3.77 -5.41 0.19
N ASP A 244 -5.03 -5.33 0.63
CA ASP A 244 -5.50 -4.56 1.78
C ASP A 244 -4.96 -5.15 3.12
N ALA A 245 -4.71 -6.46 3.18
CA ALA A 245 -4.08 -7.11 4.34
C ALA A 245 -2.54 -7.03 4.35
N LEU A 246 -1.92 -6.40 3.34
CA LEU A 246 -0.48 -6.37 3.12
C LEU A 246 0.16 -7.75 2.90
N LEU A 247 -0.59 -8.68 2.29
CA LEU A 247 -0.16 -10.04 1.94
C LEU A 247 0.07 -10.23 0.44
N LEU A 248 -0.17 -9.20 -0.39
CA LEU A 248 0.09 -9.15 -1.83
C LEU A 248 0.72 -7.81 -2.17
N TRP A 249 1.86 -7.80 -2.87
CA TRP A 249 2.52 -6.57 -3.34
C TRP A 249 3.24 -6.79 -4.67
N PHE A 250 3.73 -5.70 -5.25
CA PHE A 250 4.34 -5.68 -6.58
C PHE A 250 5.76 -5.11 -6.49
N GLU A 251 6.75 -5.89 -6.94
CA GLU A 251 8.16 -5.46 -6.97
C GLU A 251 8.57 -5.13 -8.40
N ALA A 252 9.11 -3.93 -8.60
CA ALA A 252 9.54 -3.49 -9.92
C ALA A 252 10.62 -4.42 -10.49
N THR A 253 10.56 -4.65 -11.80
CA THR A 253 11.63 -5.31 -12.54
C THR A 253 12.43 -4.27 -13.32
N GLU A 254 13.51 -4.70 -13.98
CA GLU A 254 14.25 -3.85 -14.92
C GLU A 254 13.41 -3.41 -16.12
N THR A 255 12.32 -4.13 -16.41
CA THR A 255 11.39 -3.77 -17.49
C THR A 255 10.35 -2.78 -16.97
N PRO A 256 10.20 -1.58 -17.59
CA PRO A 256 9.19 -0.61 -17.18
C PRO A 256 7.79 -1.19 -17.12
N ASN A 257 7.03 -0.81 -16.09
CA ASN A 257 5.65 -1.24 -15.82
C ASN A 257 5.45 -2.76 -15.62
N ARG A 258 6.53 -3.54 -15.57
CA ARG A 258 6.50 -4.97 -15.27
C ARG A 258 6.98 -5.21 -13.84
N TYR A 259 6.22 -6.03 -13.13
CA TYR A 259 6.40 -6.30 -11.72
C TYR A 259 6.43 -7.80 -11.46
N GLN A 260 7.27 -8.22 -10.53
CA GLN A 260 7.13 -9.52 -9.89
C GLN A 260 5.97 -9.41 -8.88
N VAL A 261 5.03 -10.34 -8.96
CA VAL A 261 3.92 -10.41 -8.00
C VAL A 261 4.38 -11.23 -6.81
N LYS A 262 4.37 -10.62 -5.63
CA LYS A 262 4.77 -11.26 -4.39
C LYS A 262 3.54 -11.42 -3.51
N HIS A 263 3.40 -12.58 -2.88
CA HIS A 263 2.29 -12.83 -1.98
C HIS A 263 2.65 -13.83 -0.88
N LEU A 264 1.86 -13.79 0.19
CA LEU A 264 1.99 -14.66 1.36
C LEU A 264 0.79 -15.60 1.53
N ALA A 265 -0.08 -15.67 0.53
CA ALA A 265 -1.31 -16.48 0.51
C ALA A 265 -1.06 -17.96 0.13
N GLU A 266 -0.07 -18.64 0.75
CA GLU A 266 0.38 -19.99 0.35
C GLU A 266 -0.72 -21.07 0.40
N TYR A 267 -1.79 -20.87 1.17
CA TYR A 267 -2.85 -21.86 1.42
C TYR A 267 -4.18 -21.56 0.73
N ASP A 268 -4.26 -20.51 -0.11
CA ASP A 268 -5.51 -20.13 -0.77
C ASP A 268 -5.62 -20.68 -2.19
N TYR A 269 -6.83 -21.09 -2.58
CA TYR A 269 -7.16 -21.51 -3.95
C TYR A 269 -6.76 -20.46 -5.00
N MET A 270 -6.89 -19.17 -4.68
CA MET A 270 -6.52 -18.07 -5.57
C MET A 270 -5.02 -17.93 -5.79
N ALA A 271 -4.17 -18.48 -4.92
CA ALA A 271 -2.72 -18.43 -5.08
C ALA A 271 -2.27 -19.06 -6.40
N SER A 272 -2.93 -20.14 -6.83
CA SER A 272 -2.67 -20.80 -8.11
C SER A 272 -2.96 -19.94 -9.34
N ARG A 273 -3.72 -18.85 -9.18
CA ARG A 273 -4.10 -17.90 -10.24
C ARG A 273 -3.26 -16.62 -10.22
N ILE A 274 -2.36 -16.46 -9.25
CA ILE A 274 -1.46 -15.32 -9.19
C ILE A 274 -0.26 -15.62 -10.09
N PRO A 275 -0.04 -14.88 -11.19
CA PRO A 275 1.12 -15.09 -12.03
C PRO A 275 2.39 -14.61 -11.32
N ALA A 276 3.53 -15.22 -11.61
CA ALA A 276 4.81 -14.78 -11.05
C ALA A 276 5.17 -13.32 -11.45
N PHE A 277 4.74 -12.90 -12.64
CA PHE A 277 4.97 -11.56 -13.16
C PHE A 277 3.69 -11.00 -13.78
N MET A 278 3.53 -9.68 -13.71
CA MET A 278 2.49 -8.97 -14.44
C MET A 278 3.05 -7.68 -15.03
N THR A 279 2.35 -7.16 -16.04
CA THR A 279 2.64 -5.86 -16.64
C THR A 279 1.37 -5.02 -16.63
N PHE A 280 1.48 -3.78 -16.16
CA PHE A 280 0.43 -2.78 -16.36
C PHE A 280 0.50 -2.27 -17.79
N THR A 281 -0.64 -2.25 -18.46
CA THR A 281 -0.76 -1.90 -19.88
C THR A 281 -1.99 -1.05 -20.08
N THR A 282 -1.98 -0.19 -21.08
CA THR A 282 -3.11 0.61 -21.53
C THR A 282 -3.13 0.61 -23.04
N SER A 283 -4.31 0.66 -23.66
CA SER A 283 -4.46 0.81 -25.10
C SER A 283 -4.22 2.25 -25.56
N ASP A 284 -4.36 3.22 -24.66
CA ASP A 284 -4.08 4.63 -24.89
C ASP A 284 -2.91 5.08 -23.99
N PRO A 285 -1.72 5.39 -24.55
CA PRO A 285 -0.55 5.85 -23.81
C PRO A 285 -0.75 7.15 -23.01
N LEU A 286 -1.79 7.94 -23.30
CA LEU A 286 -2.12 9.15 -22.55
C LEU A 286 -2.85 8.84 -21.24
N ILE A 287 -3.44 7.65 -21.10
CA ILE A 287 -4.07 7.21 -19.85
C ILE A 287 -2.97 6.75 -18.89
N PRO A 288 -2.85 7.35 -17.70
CA PRO A 288 -1.76 7.01 -16.78
C PRO A 288 -1.93 5.61 -16.20
N LEU A 289 -0.83 4.86 -16.19
CA LEU A 289 -0.70 3.61 -15.46
C LEU A 289 -0.46 3.86 -13.96
N PRO A 290 -0.67 2.86 -13.10
CA PRO A 290 -0.28 2.90 -11.69
C PRO A 290 1.15 3.41 -11.48
N ASP A 291 1.32 4.36 -10.55
CA ASP A 291 2.61 5.01 -10.30
C ASP A 291 3.60 4.00 -9.67
N PRO A 292 4.77 3.77 -10.29
CA PRO A 292 5.77 2.84 -9.76
C PRO A 292 6.25 3.20 -8.35
N LYS A 293 6.29 4.49 -7.99
CA LYS A 293 6.70 4.93 -6.65
C LYS A 293 5.65 4.58 -5.59
N LEU A 294 4.36 4.67 -5.92
CA LEU A 294 3.29 4.25 -5.01
C LEU A 294 3.31 2.73 -4.80
N LEU A 295 3.58 1.97 -5.87
CA LEU A 295 3.72 0.52 -5.77
C LEU A 295 4.93 0.14 -4.91
N ALA A 296 6.06 0.82 -5.06
CA ALA A 296 7.24 0.61 -4.23
C ALA A 296 6.99 0.98 -2.75
N LEU A 297 6.23 2.05 -2.50
CA LEU A 297 5.80 2.47 -1.17
C LEU A 297 4.93 1.39 -0.49
N HIS A 298 3.91 0.90 -1.20
CA HIS A 298 3.06 -0.21 -0.73
C HIS A 298 3.87 -1.48 -0.47
N ALA A 299 4.75 -1.87 -1.41
CA ALA A 299 5.62 -3.02 -1.26
C ALA A 299 6.53 -2.91 -0.03
N THR A 300 7.11 -1.74 0.22
CA THR A 300 7.91 -1.49 1.42
C THR A 300 7.07 -1.63 2.69
N CYS A 301 5.88 -1.04 2.70
CA CYS A 301 4.92 -1.18 3.79
C CYS A 301 4.59 -2.66 4.06
N ALA A 302 4.29 -3.43 3.02
CA ALA A 302 3.97 -4.85 3.14
C ALA A 302 5.13 -5.67 3.71
N LYS A 303 6.35 -5.47 3.20
CA LYS A 303 7.55 -6.15 3.70
C LYS A 303 7.78 -5.84 5.18
N VAL A 304 7.79 -4.56 5.54
CA VAL A 304 8.03 -4.12 6.93
C VAL A 304 6.95 -4.64 7.86
N ALA A 305 5.67 -4.53 7.47
CA ALA A 305 4.55 -5.00 8.28
C ALA A 305 4.63 -6.50 8.59
N ASN A 306 5.04 -7.32 7.61
CA ASN A 306 5.19 -8.76 7.81
C ASN A 306 6.46 -9.12 8.57
N LEU A 307 7.61 -8.52 8.23
CA LEU A 307 8.90 -8.82 8.86
C LEU A 307 8.93 -8.43 10.34
N SER A 308 8.44 -7.24 10.69
CA SER A 308 8.39 -6.75 12.07
C SER A 308 7.27 -7.37 12.91
N GLY A 309 6.28 -8.01 12.29
CA GLY A 309 5.05 -8.43 12.95
C GLY A 309 4.02 -7.31 13.18
N ALA A 310 4.33 -6.07 12.79
CA ALA A 310 3.43 -4.92 12.94
C ALA A 310 2.08 -5.11 12.24
N GLY A 311 2.05 -5.78 11.08
CA GLY A 311 0.80 -6.03 10.36
C GLY A 311 -0.21 -6.84 11.17
N ARG A 312 0.24 -7.90 11.87
CA ARG A 312 -0.61 -8.71 12.76
C ARG A 312 -0.90 -8.02 14.09
N TYR A 313 0.03 -7.19 14.57
CA TYR A 313 -0.19 -6.37 15.76
C TYR A 313 -1.31 -5.36 15.55
N VAL A 314 -1.30 -4.64 14.43
CA VAL A 314 -2.36 -3.68 14.06
C VAL A 314 -3.72 -4.40 13.94
N ASP A 315 -3.76 -5.60 13.35
CA ASP A 315 -4.99 -6.42 13.29
C ASP A 315 -5.54 -6.80 14.66
N ARG A 316 -4.67 -7.16 15.61
CA ARG A 316 -5.09 -7.48 16.98
C ARG A 316 -5.65 -6.26 17.69
N VAL A 317 -4.90 -5.15 17.69
CA VAL A 317 -5.30 -3.90 18.33
C VAL A 317 -6.64 -3.39 17.79
N GLN A 318 -6.85 -3.47 16.47
CA GLN A 318 -8.11 -3.03 15.87
C GLN A 318 -9.29 -3.94 16.23
N LYS A 319 -9.11 -5.27 16.17
CA LYS A 319 -10.15 -6.21 16.59
C LYS A 319 -10.51 -6.04 18.06
N ASP A 320 -9.52 -5.78 18.91
CA ASP A 320 -9.74 -5.56 20.34
C ASP A 320 -10.48 -4.23 20.57
N SER A 321 -10.12 -3.15 19.87
CA SER A 321 -10.84 -1.87 19.93
C SER A 321 -12.31 -1.99 19.48
N GLN A 322 -12.57 -2.69 18.37
CA GLN A 322 -13.93 -2.97 17.88
C GLN A 322 -14.75 -3.81 18.88
N ARG A 323 -14.12 -4.76 19.56
CA ARG A 323 -14.77 -5.60 20.58
C ARG A 323 -15.01 -4.88 21.89
N LEU A 324 -14.12 -3.95 22.26
CA LEU A 324 -14.12 -3.30 23.57
C LEU A 324 -14.90 -1.97 23.61
N GLN A 325 -15.40 -1.44 22.48
CA GLN A 325 -16.15 -0.17 22.40
C GLN A 325 -15.54 0.99 23.22
N VAL A 326 -14.21 1.07 23.36
CA VAL A 326 -13.55 2.12 24.14
C VAL A 326 -12.40 2.74 23.34
N LEU A 327 -12.52 4.06 23.21
CA LEU A 327 -11.55 5.02 22.68
C LEU A 327 -10.26 5.00 23.49
N ALA A 328 -9.12 5.18 22.81
CA ALA A 328 -7.93 5.76 23.40
C ALA A 328 -7.41 6.88 22.49
N GLU A 329 -7.47 8.11 22.98
CA GLU A 329 -6.75 9.26 22.44
C GLU A 329 -5.39 9.31 23.10
N ASP A 330 -4.32 8.90 22.41
CA ASP A 330 -2.97 9.27 22.81
C ASP A 330 -2.21 9.89 21.63
N GLY A 331 -2.44 11.20 21.42
CA GLY A 331 -1.77 12.01 20.41
C GLY A 331 -0.25 12.17 20.59
N GLY A 332 0.38 11.53 21.58
CA GLY A 332 1.80 11.70 21.90
C GLY A 332 2.77 11.22 20.81
N SER A 333 2.42 10.17 20.06
CA SER A 333 3.30 9.64 18.99
C SER A 333 3.40 10.56 17.78
N SER A 334 2.39 11.43 17.59
CA SER A 334 2.30 12.35 16.45
C SER A 334 3.32 13.50 16.52
N ASP A 335 3.50 14.10 17.71
CA ASP A 335 4.43 15.21 17.94
C ASP A 335 5.88 14.78 17.78
N VAL A 336 6.20 13.56 18.21
CA VAL A 336 7.56 13.00 18.10
C VAL A 336 7.92 12.75 16.64
N LEU A 337 7.00 12.16 15.85
CA LEU A 337 7.22 11.96 14.42
C LEU A 337 7.44 13.30 13.72
N LEU A 338 6.58 14.29 13.98
CA LEU A 338 6.70 15.61 13.38
C LEU A 338 8.03 16.28 13.74
N HIS A 339 8.44 16.20 15.01
CA HIS A 339 9.73 16.74 15.46
C HIS A 339 10.93 16.01 14.83
N ALA A 340 10.89 14.68 14.72
CA ALA A 340 11.92 13.89 14.05
C ALA A 340 12.01 14.25 12.56
N LEU A 341 10.85 14.42 11.92
CA LEU A 341 10.76 14.91 10.55
C LEU A 341 11.37 16.33 10.44
N TYR A 342 10.97 17.31 11.23
CA TYR A 342 11.53 18.67 11.09
C TYR A 342 13.05 18.73 11.29
N ARG A 343 13.61 17.88 12.16
CA ARG A 343 15.06 17.83 12.39
C ARG A 343 15.86 17.23 11.24
N SER A 344 15.34 16.21 10.55
CA SER A 344 16.06 15.65 9.40
C SER A 344 16.14 16.64 8.22
N HIS A 345 15.16 17.55 8.07
CA HIS A 345 15.23 18.61 7.04
C HIS A 345 16.28 19.70 7.35
N SER A 346 16.52 20.01 8.62
CA SER A 346 17.43 21.10 9.00
C SER A 346 18.90 20.72 8.84
N VAL A 347 19.23 19.43 8.76
CA VAL A 347 20.59 18.93 8.48
C VAL A 347 20.92 19.05 6.98
N ASN A 348 19.92 19.00 6.09
CA ASN A 348 20.11 19.04 4.63
C ASN A 348 20.15 20.48 4.05
N GLY A 349 19.94 21.52 4.86
CA GLY A 349 19.97 22.93 4.44
C GLY A 349 21.31 23.65 4.68
N ALA A 350 22.32 22.95 5.19
CA ALA A 350 23.63 23.49 5.50
C ALA A 350 24.72 22.62 4.84
N ALA A 351 24.78 22.65 3.51
CA ALA A 351 25.91 22.16 2.73
C ALA A 351 26.11 23.06 1.50
#